data_AF-A0A419HAT0-F1
#
_entry.id   AF-A0A419HAT0-F1
#
_cell.length_a   1.000
_cell.length_b   1.000
_cell.length_c   1.000
_cell.angle_alpha   90.00
_cell.angle_beta   90.00
_cell.angle_gamma   90.00
#
_symmetry.space_group_name_H-M   'P 1'
#
loop_
_entity.id
_entity.type
_entity.pdbx_description
1 polymer ?
#
loop_
_entity_poly.entity_id
_entity_poly.type
_entity_poly.pdbx_seq_one_letter_code
_entity_poly.pdbx_strand_id
1 'polypeptide(L)' 'MQYSRIEINNPTMGGVPCVKSAGIPVSMVTGQMAQGASSAEVLSTYPQLSIEDLFACFAYEARTH' A
#
# COMPACT_ATOMS: atom_id res chain seq x y z
N MET A 1 10.65 6.92 13.05
CA MET A 1 10.82 6.76 11.59
C MET A 1 10.56 5.30 11.19
N GLN A 2 9.38 4.79 11.52
CA GLN A 2 8.95 3.46 11.08
C GLN A 2 7.60 3.64 10.41
N TYR A 3 7.31 2.79 9.44
CA TYR A 3 6.16 2.78 8.54
C TYR A 3 4.80 2.90 9.27
N SER A 4 4.49 4.08 9.83
CA SER A 4 3.29 4.29 10.67
C SER A 4 1.98 4.02 9.93
N ARG A 5 2.04 3.89 8.60
CA ARG A 5 0.92 3.66 7.70
C ARG A 5 0.84 2.25 7.12
N ILE A 6 1.87 1.41 7.29
CA ILE A 6 1.85 0.01 6.83
C ILE A 6 1.80 -0.90 8.06
N GLU A 7 0.77 -1.74 8.12
CA GLU A 7 0.57 -2.74 9.16
C GLU A 7 0.86 -4.13 8.57
N ILE A 8 1.89 -4.80 9.08
CA ILE A 8 2.40 -6.08 8.55
C ILE A 8 1.72 -7.29 9.22
N ASN A 9 0.78 -7.07 10.12
CA ASN A 9 0.22 -8.14 10.93
C ASN A 9 -1.31 -8.06 11.00
N ASN A 10 -1.97 -8.30 9.88
CA ASN A 10 -3.36 -8.71 9.92
C ASN A 10 -3.41 -10.24 10.07
N PRO A 11 -3.73 -10.79 11.26
CA PRO A 11 -3.81 -12.24 11.47
C PRO A 11 -4.83 -12.91 10.55
N THR A 12 -5.74 -12.13 9.97
CA THR A 12 -6.76 -12.57 9.01
C THR A 12 -6.23 -12.72 7.57
N MET A 13 -5.08 -12.12 7.23
CA MET A 13 -4.48 -12.18 5.89
C MET A 13 -3.11 -12.88 5.85
N GLY A 14 -2.70 -13.56 6.92
CA GLY A 14 -1.50 -14.43 6.90
C GLY A 14 -0.17 -13.69 6.77
N GLY A 15 -0.06 -12.47 7.32
CA GLY A 15 1.19 -11.69 7.28
C GLY A 15 1.37 -10.82 6.03
N VAL A 16 0.30 -10.61 5.25
CA VAL A 16 0.32 -9.67 4.13
C VAL A 16 0.39 -8.23 4.67
N PRO A 17 1.35 -7.41 4.18
CA PRO A 17 1.43 -6.00 4.53
C PRO A 17 0.23 -5.24 3.97
N CYS A 18 -0.50 -4.55 4.84
CA CYS A 18 -1.68 -3.75 4.49
C CYS A 18 -1.49 -2.28 4.87
N VAL A 19 -2.08 -1.38 4.10
CA VAL A 19 -2.16 0.03 4.45
C VAL A 19 -3.15 0.20 5.60
N LYS A 20 -2.72 0.81 6.69
CA LYS A 20 -3.50 1.00 7.91
C LYS A 20 -4.72 1.90 7.74
N SER A 21 -4.63 2.92 6.88
CA SER A 21 -5.74 3.86 6.62
C SER A 21 -6.88 3.20 5.83
N ALA A 22 -6.53 2.31 4.89
CA ALA A 22 -7.47 1.75 3.93
C ALA A 22 -7.80 0.27 4.17
N GLY A 23 -6.96 -0.45 4.90
CA GLY A 23 -7.03 -1.92 5.02
C GLY A 23 -6.68 -2.67 3.73
N ILE A 24 -6.04 -2.00 2.77
CA ILE A 24 -5.73 -2.56 1.44
C ILE A 24 -4.32 -3.17 1.43
N PRO A 25 -4.11 -4.35 0.83
CA PRO A 25 -2.79 -4.93 0.67
C PRO A 25 -1.84 -4.05 -0.14
N VAL A 26 -0.60 -3.90 0.33
CA VAL A 26 0.47 -3.17 -0.37
C VAL A 26 0.71 -3.74 -1.77
N SER A 27 0.65 -5.07 -1.90
CA SER A 27 0.78 -5.79 -3.17
C SER A 27 -0.32 -5.43 -4.19
N MET A 28 -1.51 -5.08 -3.73
CA MET A 28 -2.62 -4.70 -4.61
C MET A 28 -2.38 -3.31 -5.20
N VAL A 29 -1.95 -2.37 -4.34
CA VAL A 29 -1.62 -0.99 -4.74
C VAL A 29 -0.43 -0.97 -5.70
N THR A 30 0.65 -1.64 -5.33
CA THR A 30 1.87 -1.72 -6.14
C THR A 30 1.66 -2.53 -7.42
N GLY A 31 0.82 -3.58 -7.38
CA GLY A 31 0.41 -4.35 -8.55
C GLY A 31 -0.40 -3.55 -9.57
N GLN A 32 -1.26 -2.61 -9.13
CA GLN A 32 -1.93 -1.69 -10.05
C GLN A 32 -0.94 -0.76 -10.74
N MET A 33 0.02 -0.22 -9.99
CA MET A 33 1.05 0.65 -10.57
C MET A 33 2.03 -0.11 -11.46
N ALA A 34 2.32 -1.38 -11.15
CA ALA A 34 3.10 -2.26 -12.02
C ALA A 34 2.40 -2.55 -13.37
N GLN A 35 1.07 -2.50 -13.39
CA GLN A 35 0.27 -2.58 -14.63
C GLN A 35 0.22 -1.26 -15.41
N GLY A 36 0.85 -0.19 -14.89
CA GLY A 36 0.90 1.12 -15.53
C GLY A 36 -0.11 2.13 -15.00
N ALA A 37 -0.86 1.81 -13.93
CA ALA A 37 -1.76 2.78 -13.31
C ALA A 37 -0.96 3.94 -12.69
N SER A 38 -1.42 5.16 -12.92
CA SER A 38 -0.87 6.35 -12.27
C SER A 38 -1.30 6.43 -10.80
N SER A 39 -0.55 7.15 -9.98
CA SER A 39 -0.92 7.39 -8.58
C SER A 39 -2.31 8.03 -8.44
N ALA A 40 -2.68 8.92 -9.36
CA ALA A 40 -4.01 9.54 -9.39
C ALA A 40 -5.13 8.53 -9.67
N GLU A 41 -4.93 7.59 -10.59
CA GLU A 41 -5.91 6.52 -10.87
C GLU A 41 -6.08 5.58 -9.69
N VAL A 42 -4.98 5.22 -9.02
CA VAL A 42 -5.02 4.40 -7.81
C VAL A 42 -5.77 5.11 -6.69
N LEU A 43 -5.52 6.41 -6.48
CA LEU A 43 -6.26 7.22 -5.50
C LEU A 43 -7.73 7.41 -5.87
N SER A 44 -8.04 7.47 -7.16
CA SER A 44 -9.44 7.51 -7.62
C SER A 44 -10.15 6.19 -7.42
N THR A 45 -9.43 5.07 -7.54
CA THR A 45 -9.95 3.71 -7.29
C THR A 45 -10.12 3.44 -5.79
N TYR A 46 -9.22 3.99 -4.99
CA TYR A 46 -9.16 3.85 -3.55
C TYR A 46 -9.14 5.24 -2.90
N PRO A 47 -10.29 5.95 -2.83
CA PRO A 47 -10.37 7.28 -2.25
C PRO A 47 -9.99 7.35 -0.76
N GLN A 48 -9.97 6.21 -0.08
CA GLN A 48 -9.46 6.05 1.28
C GLN A 48 -7.92 6.04 1.39
N LEU A 49 -7.21 5.85 0.27
CA LEU A 49 -5.75 5.98 0.24
C LEU A 49 -5.37 7.45 0.12
N SER A 50 -4.29 7.82 0.78
CA SER A 50 -3.61 9.09 0.59
C SER A 50 -2.35 8.91 -0.27
N ILE A 51 -1.87 10.01 -0.85
CA ILE A 51 -0.56 10.03 -1.55
C ILE A 51 0.56 9.50 -0.64
N GLU A 52 0.52 9.84 0.64
CA GLU A 52 1.51 9.39 1.62
C GLU A 52 1.42 7.87 1.87
N ASP A 53 0.22 7.27 1.78
CA ASP A 53 0.04 5.82 1.86
C ASP A 53 0.67 5.11 0.65
N LEU A 54 0.49 5.68 -0.54
CA LEU A 54 1.16 5.22 -1.76
C LEU A 54 2.68 5.24 -1.61
N PHE A 55 3.24 6.36 -1.13
CA PHE A 55 4.68 6.44 -0.88
C PHE A 55 5.14 5.43 0.18
N ALA A 56 4.35 5.20 1.23
CA ALA A 56 4.67 4.19 2.23
C ALA A 56 4.66 2.77 1.65
N CYS A 57 3.75 2.45 0.73
CA CYS A 57 3.70 1.19 0.00
C CYS A 57 4.99 0.97 -0.81
N PHE A 58 5.41 1.97 -1.59
CA PHE A 58 6.66 1.88 -2.36
C PHE A 58 7.90 1.79 -1.48
N ALA A 59 7.97 2.58 -0.40
CA ALA A 59 9.09 2.54 0.52
C ALA A 59 9.19 1.18 1.24
N TYR A 60 8.07 0.49 1.44
CA TYR A 60 8.03 -0.86 1.99
C TYR A 60 8.54 -1.90 0.96
N GLU A 61 8.01 -1.89 -0.26
CA GLU A 61 8.44 -2.78 -1.34
C GLU A 61 9.93 -2.61 -1.65
N ALA A 62 10.40 -1.37 -1.80
CA ALA A 62 11.80 -1.07 -2.12
C ALA A 62 12.79 -1.47 -1.01
N ARG A 63 12.32 -1.67 0.22
CA ARG A 63 13.15 -2.19 1.33
C ARG A 63 13.17 -3.71 1.38
N THR A 64 12.10 -4.34 0.91
CA THR A 64 11.91 -5.80 0.97
C THR A 64 12.56 -6.49 -0.22
N HIS A 65 12.78 -5.76 -1.30
CA HIS A 65 13.42 -6.22 -2.53
C HIS A 65 14.93 -5.92 -2.57
#